data_AF-M5Q2J4-F1
#
_entry.id   AF-M5Q2J4-F1
#
_cell.length_a   1.000
_cell.length_b   1.000
_cell.length_c   1.000
_cell.angle_alpha   90.00
_cell.angle_beta   90.00
_cell.angle_gamma   90.00
#
_symmetry.space_group_name_H-M   'P 1'
#
loop_
_entity.id
_entity.type
_entity.pdbx_description
1 polymer ?
#
loop_
_entity_poly.entity_id
_entity_poly.type
_entity_poly.pdbx_seq_one_letter_code
_entity_poly.pdbx_strand_id
1 'polypeptide(L)'
;MTQPRGLTHTLLALVLSISAVLLSGCLGALQQDPEPKSYYVLEARQPEQPLSEPALKGTLLVRDIRVAPPFNTRSLTYRSGPSEYAADYYHLYLAQPGDLVTQQVRTWLGQSGLFRNVALPGSGLNADFILEGLVTELYGDFRDGKNAKAVVAAQFFLLDERGAGREIVLSRSYRWETPLSELTPEGLMAAMNQAFSDVLRALSADLGTLEVPR
;
A
#
# COMPACT_ATOMS: atom_id res chain seq x y z
N MET A 1 76.31 -16.20 -32.05
CA MET A 1 75.23 -15.34 -31.51
C MET A 1 73.98 -15.55 -32.34
N THR A 2 73.14 -16.53 -31.98
CA THR A 2 71.86 -16.81 -32.63
C THR A 2 70.80 -16.75 -31.55
N GLN A 3 70.11 -15.61 -31.48
CA GLN A 3 69.03 -15.38 -30.53
C GLN A 3 67.86 -16.34 -30.87
N PRO A 4 67.35 -17.13 -29.91
CA PRO A 4 66.34 -18.13 -30.21
C PRO A 4 64.99 -17.46 -30.47
N ARG A 5 64.67 -17.26 -31.76
CA ARG A 5 63.36 -16.77 -32.26
C ARG A 5 62.15 -17.50 -31.64
N GLY A 6 62.34 -18.74 -31.16
CA GLY A 6 61.29 -19.52 -30.50
C GLY A 6 60.78 -18.92 -29.19
N LEU A 7 61.66 -18.34 -28.36
CA LEU A 7 61.32 -17.88 -27.00
C LEU A 7 60.41 -16.64 -27.01
N THR A 8 60.62 -15.73 -27.96
CA THR A 8 59.80 -14.52 -28.13
C THR A 8 58.38 -14.85 -28.61
N HIS A 9 58.21 -15.88 -29.45
CA HIS A 9 56.88 -16.32 -29.88
C HIS A 9 56.12 -17.05 -28.77
N THR A 10 56.81 -17.81 -27.91
CA THR A 10 56.18 -18.48 -26.76
C THR A 10 55.71 -17.47 -25.70
N LEU A 11 56.54 -16.45 -25.42
CA LEU A 11 56.18 -15.36 -24.50
C LEU A 11 55.01 -14.52 -25.02
N LEU A 12 54.99 -14.20 -26.32
CA LEU A 12 53.88 -13.45 -26.92
C LEU A 12 52.57 -14.25 -26.89
N ALA A 13 52.64 -15.56 -27.17
CA ALA A 13 51.47 -16.44 -27.09
C ALA A 13 50.93 -16.54 -25.66
N LEU A 14 51.81 -16.68 -24.66
CA LEU A 14 51.41 -16.74 -23.25
C LEU A 14 50.73 -15.45 -22.79
N VAL A 15 51.27 -14.28 -23.17
CA VAL A 15 50.68 -12.97 -22.83
C VAL A 15 49.32 -12.79 -23.51
N LEU A 16 49.16 -13.24 -24.75
CA LEU A 16 47.89 -13.18 -25.47
C LEU A 16 46.83 -14.08 -24.82
N SER A 17 47.22 -15.29 -24.39
CA SER A 17 46.35 -16.23 -23.68
C SER A 17 45.90 -15.70 -22.32
N ILE A 18 46.82 -15.09 -21.55
CA ILE A 18 46.49 -14.50 -20.24
C ILE A 18 45.54 -13.31 -20.40
N SER A 19 45.76 -12.44 -21.39
CA SER A 19 44.84 -11.34 -21.71
C SER A 19 43.46 -11.85 -22.11
N ALA A 20 43.36 -12.91 -22.93
CA ALA A 20 42.06 -13.49 -23.32
C ALA A 20 41.26 -14.04 -22.12
N VAL A 21 41.93 -14.62 -21.12
CA VAL A 21 41.29 -15.12 -19.88
C VAL A 21 40.87 -13.97 -18.96
N LEU A 22 41.62 -12.87 -18.91
CA LEU A 22 41.27 -11.69 -18.11
C LEU A 22 40.09 -10.92 -18.71
N LEU A 23 39.96 -10.85 -20.05
CA LEU A 23 38.83 -10.19 -20.69
C LEU A 23 37.50 -10.97 -20.58
N SER A 24 37.54 -12.31 -20.50
CA SER A 24 36.33 -13.12 -20.35
C SER A 24 35.75 -13.08 -18.93
N GLY A 25 36.55 -12.74 -17.91
CA GLY A 25 36.07 -12.51 -16.53
C GLY A 25 35.24 -11.24 -16.35
N CYS A 26 35.48 -10.20 -17.16
CA CYS A 26 34.75 -8.92 -17.06
C CYS A 26 33.35 -8.96 -17.67
N LEU A 27 33.08 -9.87 -18.62
CA LEU A 27 31.78 -9.96 -19.32
C LEU A 27 30.71 -10.68 -18.49
N GLY A 28 31.10 -11.67 -17.67
CA GLY A 28 30.16 -12.43 -16.83
C GLY A 28 29.63 -11.66 -15.61
N ALA A 29 30.40 -10.69 -15.08
CA ALA A 29 29.99 -9.88 -13.93
C ALA A 29 28.90 -8.83 -14.27
N LEU A 30 28.66 -8.58 -15.57
CA LEU A 30 27.67 -7.62 -16.05
C LEU A 30 26.29 -8.26 -16.35
N GLN A 31 26.18 -9.58 -16.22
CA GLN A 31 24.95 -10.34 -16.47
C GLN A 31 24.31 -10.79 -15.14
N GLN A 32 24.10 -9.85 -14.22
CA GLN A 32 23.18 -10.09 -13.11
C GLN A 32 21.76 -9.85 -13.62
N ASP A 33 20.93 -10.88 -13.56
CA ASP A 33 19.50 -10.72 -13.82
C ASP A 33 18.95 -9.69 -12.81
N PRO A 34 18.16 -8.70 -13.27
CA PRO A 34 17.56 -7.73 -12.37
C PRO A 34 16.64 -8.47 -11.38
N GLU A 35 16.74 -8.10 -10.11
CA GLU A 35 15.88 -8.66 -9.05
C GLU A 35 14.40 -8.53 -9.46
N PRO A 36 13.61 -9.62 -9.38
CA PRO A 36 12.22 -9.59 -9.80
C PRO A 36 11.40 -8.68 -8.90
N LYS A 37 10.44 -7.96 -9.50
CA LYS A 37 9.50 -7.13 -8.75
C LYS A 37 8.40 -7.97 -8.12
N SER A 38 8.08 -7.66 -6.88
CA SER A 38 6.95 -8.23 -6.13
C SER A 38 5.80 -7.23 -6.08
N TYR A 39 4.58 -7.75 -6.17
CA TYR A 39 3.36 -6.93 -6.21
C TYR A 39 2.41 -7.32 -5.07
N TYR A 40 1.92 -6.32 -4.36
CA TYR A 40 1.10 -6.47 -3.16
C TYR A 40 -0.23 -5.74 -3.29
N VAL A 41 -1.25 -6.22 -2.59
CA VAL A 41 -2.57 -5.59 -2.49
C VAL A 41 -2.82 -5.21 -1.04
N LEU A 42 -3.43 -4.05 -0.82
CA LEU A 42 -3.92 -3.66 0.49
C LEU A 42 -5.26 -4.36 0.73
N GLU A 43 -5.27 -5.35 1.64
CA GLU A 43 -6.41 -6.22 1.90
C GLU A 43 -6.84 -6.13 3.35
N ALA A 44 -7.81 -5.26 3.64
CA ALA A 44 -8.46 -5.26 4.94
C ALA A 44 -9.42 -6.44 5.04
N ARG A 45 -9.16 -7.36 5.98
CA ARG A 45 -10.06 -8.47 6.28
C ARG A 45 -10.98 -8.10 7.42
N GLN A 46 -12.30 -8.24 7.20
CA GLN A 46 -13.31 -8.03 8.21
C GLN A 46 -13.40 -9.26 9.11
N PRO A 47 -13.18 -9.16 10.43
CA PRO A 47 -13.29 -10.29 11.34
C PRO A 47 -14.71 -10.53 11.86
N GLU A 48 -15.64 -9.59 11.64
CA GLU A 48 -16.95 -9.57 12.29
C GLU A 48 -18.10 -9.99 11.36
N GLN A 49 -19.10 -10.65 11.94
CA GLN A 49 -20.38 -10.88 11.28
C GLN A 49 -21.05 -9.54 10.95
N PRO A 50 -21.67 -9.41 9.77
CA PRO A 50 -22.40 -8.20 9.40
C PRO A 50 -23.48 -7.85 10.44
N LEU A 51 -23.76 -6.56 10.61
CA LEU A 51 -24.91 -6.13 11.40
C LEU A 51 -26.20 -6.73 10.83
N SER A 52 -27.05 -7.28 11.71
CA SER A 52 -28.30 -7.92 11.30
C SER A 52 -29.35 -6.93 10.79
N GLU A 53 -29.30 -5.68 11.26
CA GLU A 53 -30.09 -4.58 10.72
C GLU A 53 -29.18 -3.38 10.37
N PRO A 54 -29.41 -2.71 9.22
CA PRO A 54 -28.65 -1.52 8.88
C PRO A 54 -28.89 -0.37 9.85
N ALA A 55 -27.80 0.08 10.48
CA ALA A 55 -27.78 1.28 11.32
C ALA A 55 -28.17 2.53 10.50
N LEU A 56 -27.63 2.63 9.27
CA LEU A 56 -27.90 3.71 8.33
C LEU A 56 -28.74 3.15 7.18
N LYS A 57 -30.06 3.37 7.23
CA LYS A 57 -31.04 2.72 6.33
C LYS A 57 -31.05 3.25 4.87
N GLY A 58 -29.95 3.77 4.35
CA GLY A 58 -29.82 4.36 3.00
C GLY A 58 -28.77 3.69 2.11
N THR A 59 -28.62 4.22 0.90
CA THR A 59 -27.59 3.85 -0.08
C THR A 59 -26.34 4.70 0.11
N LEU A 60 -25.19 4.06 0.31
CA LEU A 60 -23.89 4.72 0.39
C LEU A 60 -23.21 4.77 -0.97
N LEU A 61 -22.69 5.95 -1.34
CA LEU A 61 -21.65 6.09 -2.35
C LEU A 61 -20.30 6.33 -1.66
N VAL A 62 -19.32 5.48 -1.96
CA VAL A 62 -17.91 5.74 -1.58
C VAL A 62 -17.25 6.48 -2.75
N ARG A 63 -16.89 7.75 -2.55
CA ARG A 63 -16.07 8.49 -3.52
C ARG A 63 -14.62 8.04 -3.45
N ASP A 64 -13.84 8.44 -4.45
CA ASP A 64 -12.41 8.18 -4.49
C ASP A 64 -11.75 8.68 -3.20
N ILE A 65 -11.26 7.73 -2.40
CA ILE A 65 -10.48 8.03 -1.21
C ILE A 65 -9.09 8.40 -1.69
N ARG A 66 -8.68 9.62 -1.35
CA ARG A 66 -7.38 10.13 -1.73
C ARG A 66 -6.31 9.55 -0.81
N VAL A 67 -5.10 9.46 -1.31
CA VAL A 67 -3.92 9.17 -0.50
C VAL A 67 -2.99 10.37 -0.62
N ALA A 68 -2.39 10.80 0.49
CA ALA A 68 -1.48 11.94 0.49
C ALA A 68 -0.35 11.71 -0.53
N PRO A 69 0.08 12.76 -1.26
CA PRO A 69 1.02 12.59 -2.38
C PRO A 69 2.28 11.78 -2.10
N PRO A 70 2.95 11.89 -0.94
CA PRO A 70 4.15 11.09 -0.65
C PRO A 70 3.89 9.58 -0.60
N PHE A 71 2.66 9.18 -0.29
CA PHE A 71 2.26 7.78 -0.12
C PHE A 71 1.40 7.26 -1.27
N ASN A 72 0.96 8.12 -2.19
CA ASN A 72 0.19 7.72 -3.37
C ASN A 72 1.11 7.32 -4.53
N THR A 73 2.06 6.44 -4.24
CA THR A 73 2.97 5.85 -5.22
C THR A 73 2.81 4.35 -5.18
N ARG A 74 3.14 3.67 -6.27
CA ARG A 74 3.11 2.21 -6.28
C ARG A 74 4.23 1.59 -5.44
N SER A 75 5.26 2.32 -5.04
CA SER A 75 6.32 1.77 -4.20
C SER A 75 5.90 1.67 -2.74
N LEU A 76 6.26 0.58 -2.07
CA LEU A 76 6.17 0.56 -0.61
C LEU A 76 7.03 1.68 -0.04
N THR A 77 6.50 2.42 0.93
CA THR A 77 7.20 3.56 1.54
C THR A 77 7.73 3.17 2.91
N TYR A 78 9.01 3.40 3.15
CA TYR A 78 9.68 3.20 4.43
C TYR A 78 10.11 4.52 5.02
N ARG A 79 10.07 4.65 6.35
CA ARG A 79 10.61 5.77 7.10
C ARG A 79 11.79 5.31 7.93
N SER A 80 12.99 5.80 7.63
CA SER A 80 14.24 5.45 8.31
C SER A 80 14.68 6.50 9.35
N GLY A 81 14.21 7.75 9.21
CA GLY A 81 14.61 8.85 10.07
C GLY A 81 13.47 9.83 10.41
N PRO A 82 13.74 10.89 11.20
CA PRO A 82 12.72 11.87 11.57
C PRO A 82 12.01 12.51 10.36
N SER A 83 12.72 12.71 9.26
CA SER A 83 12.19 13.29 8.01
C SER A 83 12.70 12.55 6.77
N GLU A 84 13.14 11.30 6.94
CA GLU A 84 13.73 10.50 5.88
C GLU A 84 12.78 9.37 5.50
N TYR A 85 12.37 9.37 4.23
CA TYR A 85 11.51 8.36 3.63
C TYR A 85 12.15 7.82 2.36
N ALA A 86 12.00 6.51 2.14
CA ALA A 86 12.49 5.82 0.96
C ALA A 86 11.36 5.01 0.32
N ALA A 87 11.31 5.05 -1.00
CA ALA A 87 10.41 4.23 -1.81
C ALA A 87 11.13 2.93 -2.21
N ASP A 88 10.47 1.79 -2.04
CA ASP A 88 10.96 0.49 -2.49
C ASP A 88 10.81 0.35 -4.00
N TYR A 89 11.92 0.10 -4.69
CA TYR A 89 11.89 -0.07 -6.15
C TYR A 89 11.40 -1.46 -6.59
N TYR A 90 11.57 -2.48 -5.73
CA TYR A 90 11.29 -3.88 -6.04
C TYR A 90 9.95 -4.35 -5.48
N HIS A 91 9.49 -3.76 -4.38
CA HIS A 91 8.24 -4.11 -3.73
C HIS A 91 7.18 -3.04 -3.97
N LEU A 92 6.14 -3.41 -4.73
CA LEU A 92 5.17 -2.47 -5.25
C LEU A 92 3.74 -2.86 -4.88
N TYR A 93 2.87 -1.88 -4.68
CA TYR A 93 1.44 -2.05 -4.81
C TYR A 93 1.05 -2.45 -6.25
N LEU A 94 0.08 -3.35 -6.34
CA LEU A 94 -0.44 -3.88 -7.60
C LEU A 94 -1.10 -2.79 -8.46
N ALA A 95 -1.75 -1.82 -7.81
CA ALA A 95 -2.34 -0.62 -8.41
C ALA A 95 -1.96 0.63 -7.59
N GLN A 96 -2.49 1.80 -7.96
CA GLN A 96 -2.26 3.00 -7.15
C GLN A 96 -2.91 2.84 -5.76
N PRO A 97 -2.25 3.28 -4.69
CA PRO A 97 -2.79 3.18 -3.33
C PRO A 97 -4.20 3.76 -3.19
N GLY A 98 -4.50 4.91 -3.83
CA GLY A 98 -5.85 5.49 -3.83
C GLY A 98 -6.93 4.55 -4.37
N ASP A 99 -6.65 3.82 -5.45
CA ASP A 99 -7.58 2.87 -6.05
C ASP A 99 -7.81 1.66 -5.12
N LEU A 100 -6.71 1.12 -4.57
CA LEU A 100 -6.74 -0.02 -3.65
C LEU A 100 -7.52 0.32 -2.37
N VAL A 101 -7.24 1.47 -1.76
CA VAL A 101 -7.94 1.95 -0.57
C VAL A 101 -9.43 2.15 -0.87
N THR A 102 -9.77 2.82 -1.97
CA THR A 102 -11.16 3.08 -2.36
C THR A 102 -11.93 1.78 -2.55
N GLN A 103 -11.34 0.82 -3.28
CA GLN A 103 -11.94 -0.50 -3.46
C GLN A 103 -12.16 -1.18 -2.11
N GLN A 104 -11.15 -1.19 -1.25
CA GLN A 104 -11.18 -1.94 -0.01
C GLN A 104 -12.16 -1.34 1.01
N VAL A 105 -12.27 -0.01 1.10
CA VAL A 105 -13.29 0.65 1.94
C VAL A 105 -14.70 0.34 1.44
N ARG A 106 -14.92 0.40 0.13
CA ARG A 106 -16.21 0.05 -0.46
C ARG A 106 -16.59 -1.41 -0.19
N THR A 107 -15.65 -2.34 -0.39
CA THR A 107 -15.86 -3.77 -0.10
C THR A 107 -16.17 -3.99 1.37
N TRP A 108 -15.40 -3.39 2.27
CA TRP A 108 -15.60 -3.49 3.72
C TRP A 108 -17.00 -3.00 4.12
N LEU A 109 -17.38 -1.79 3.70
CA LEU A 109 -18.69 -1.23 4.06
C LEU A 109 -19.85 -1.99 3.40
N GLY A 110 -19.64 -2.53 2.19
CA GLY A 110 -20.60 -3.42 1.54
C GLY A 110 -20.83 -4.73 2.29
N GLN A 111 -19.84 -5.20 3.06
CA GLN A 111 -19.91 -6.40 3.88
C GLN A 111 -20.30 -6.11 5.35
N SER A 112 -20.21 -4.86 5.80
CA SER A 112 -20.47 -4.46 7.19
C SER A 112 -21.94 -4.60 7.64
N GLY A 113 -22.89 -4.52 6.69
CA GLY A 113 -24.31 -4.40 7.01
C GLY A 113 -24.72 -3.02 7.55
N LEU A 114 -23.82 -2.03 7.61
CA LEU A 114 -24.13 -0.67 8.11
C LEU A 114 -25.16 0.07 7.24
N PHE A 115 -25.07 -0.13 5.93
CA PHE A 115 -25.90 0.52 4.93
C PHE A 115 -26.84 -0.48 4.27
N ARG A 116 -27.98 0.00 3.77
CA ARG A 116 -28.91 -0.86 3.01
C ARG A 116 -28.26 -1.35 1.71
N ASN A 117 -27.57 -0.45 1.02
CA ASN A 117 -26.83 -0.74 -0.19
C ASN A 117 -25.53 0.07 -0.19
N VAL A 118 -24.49 -0.46 -0.82
CA VAL A 118 -23.29 0.30 -1.17
C VAL A 118 -23.18 0.30 -2.69
N ALA A 119 -23.20 1.50 -3.27
CA ALA A 119 -23.22 1.69 -4.72
C ALA A 119 -21.92 1.19 -5.37
N LEU A 120 -22.07 0.56 -6.54
CA LEU A 120 -20.94 0.23 -7.39
C LEU A 120 -20.38 1.49 -8.07
N PRO A 121 -19.09 1.50 -8.45
CA PRO A 121 -18.54 2.56 -9.28
C PRO A 121 -19.36 2.74 -10.56
N GLY A 122 -19.72 3.99 -10.89
CA GLY A 122 -20.53 4.30 -12.07
C GLY A 122 -22.01 3.90 -11.99
N SER A 123 -22.49 3.48 -10.82
CA SER A 123 -23.91 3.21 -10.60
C SER A 123 -24.76 4.48 -10.78
N GLY A 124 -25.94 4.33 -11.37
CA GLY A 124 -26.95 5.39 -11.46
C GLY A 124 -27.87 5.49 -10.23
N LEU A 125 -27.56 4.79 -9.14
CA LEU A 125 -28.32 4.88 -7.90
C LEU A 125 -28.16 6.27 -7.27
N ASN A 126 -29.26 6.82 -6.77
CA ASN A 126 -29.19 8.02 -5.92
C ASN A 126 -28.57 7.64 -4.58
N ALA A 127 -27.51 8.35 -4.20
CA ALA A 127 -26.83 8.16 -2.94
C ALA A 127 -27.54 8.95 -1.84
N ASP A 128 -27.93 8.27 -0.77
CA ASP A 128 -28.44 8.90 0.45
C ASP A 128 -27.27 9.43 1.30
N PHE A 129 -26.14 8.72 1.24
CA PHE A 129 -24.92 9.07 1.94
C PHE A 129 -23.72 9.06 0.99
N ILE A 130 -22.78 9.96 1.23
CA ILE A 130 -21.50 10.02 0.52
C ILE A 130 -20.37 9.90 1.52
N LEU A 131 -19.49 8.91 1.35
CA LEU A 131 -18.25 8.81 2.09
C LEU A 131 -17.10 9.39 1.27
N GLU A 132 -16.41 10.35 1.87
CA GLU A 132 -15.16 10.91 1.37
C GLU A 132 -14.02 10.59 2.35
N GLY A 133 -12.79 10.52 1.86
CA GLY A 133 -11.66 10.28 2.74
C GLY A 133 -10.30 10.65 2.16
N LEU A 134 -9.34 10.77 3.07
CA LEU A 134 -7.93 10.99 2.78
C LEU A 134 -7.09 10.10 3.70
N VAL A 135 -6.31 9.19 3.12
CA VAL A 135 -5.23 8.48 3.84
C VAL A 135 -4.04 9.43 3.94
N THR A 136 -3.73 9.84 5.16
CA THR A 136 -2.67 10.81 5.47
C THR A 136 -1.34 10.15 5.77
N GLU A 137 -1.33 8.89 6.21
CA GLU A 137 -0.11 8.09 6.43
C GLU A 137 -0.33 6.67 5.91
N LEU A 138 0.63 6.17 5.15
CA LEU A 138 0.67 4.78 4.66
C LEU A 138 2.14 4.39 4.41
N TYR A 139 2.83 3.93 5.45
CA TYR A 139 4.26 3.58 5.37
C TYR A 139 4.68 2.58 6.45
N GLY A 140 5.83 1.94 6.26
CA GLY A 140 6.55 1.21 7.31
C GLY A 140 7.50 2.13 8.07
N ASP A 141 7.39 2.22 9.39
CA ASP A 141 8.30 2.95 10.27
C ASP A 141 9.41 2.02 10.75
N PHE A 142 10.64 2.28 10.31
CA PHE A 142 11.85 1.52 10.62
C PHE A 142 12.86 2.33 11.44
N ARG A 143 12.45 3.49 11.99
CA ARG A 143 13.33 4.36 12.80
C ARG A 143 13.89 3.66 14.03
N ASP A 144 13.09 2.76 14.61
CA ASP A 144 13.51 1.86 15.69
C ASP A 144 13.63 0.46 15.10
N GLY A 145 14.76 0.16 14.46
CA GLY A 145 14.89 -0.99 13.55
C GLY A 145 14.46 -2.36 14.09
N LYS A 146 14.40 -2.58 15.40
CA LYS A 146 13.87 -3.82 16.02
C LYS A 146 12.37 -3.79 16.28
N ASN A 147 11.78 -2.60 16.37
CA ASN A 147 10.36 -2.35 16.63
C ASN A 147 9.71 -1.70 15.40
N ALA A 148 10.04 -2.20 14.21
CA ALA A 148 9.45 -1.71 12.99
C ALA A 148 7.93 -1.93 13.01
N LYS A 149 7.17 -0.98 12.46
CA LYS A 149 5.70 -1.00 12.46
C LYS A 149 5.13 -0.50 11.14
N ALA A 150 3.98 -1.00 10.73
CA ALA A 150 3.17 -0.37 9.70
C ALA A 150 2.35 0.77 10.33
N VAL A 151 2.29 1.91 9.66
CA VAL A 151 1.53 3.09 10.07
C VAL A 151 0.48 3.40 9.02
N VAL A 152 -0.78 3.40 9.44
CA VAL A 152 -1.91 3.79 8.62
C VAL A 152 -2.69 4.88 9.35
N ALA A 153 -2.88 6.02 8.69
CA ALA A 153 -3.75 7.09 9.18
C ALA A 153 -4.68 7.57 8.08
N ALA A 154 -5.95 7.80 8.43
CA ALA A 154 -6.96 8.27 7.50
C ALA A 154 -7.95 9.21 8.18
N GLN A 155 -8.44 10.18 7.41
CA GLN A 155 -9.57 11.01 7.77
C GLN A 155 -10.76 10.67 6.88
N PHE A 156 -11.93 10.54 7.49
CA PHE A 156 -13.18 10.26 6.77
C PHE A 156 -14.23 11.31 7.08
N PHE A 157 -15.06 11.58 6.07
CA PHE A 157 -16.25 12.41 6.17
C PHE A 157 -17.43 11.64 5.62
N LEU A 158 -18.51 11.53 6.41
CA LEU A 158 -19.80 11.06 5.90
C LEU A 158 -20.72 12.25 5.71
N LEU A 159 -21.28 12.36 4.52
CA LEU A 159 -22.25 13.39 4.16
C LEU A 159 -23.63 12.75 4.01
N ASP A 160 -24.65 13.40 4.55
CA ASP A 160 -26.05 13.08 4.33
C ASP A 160 -26.62 13.97 3.21
N GLU A 161 -27.19 13.34 2.18
CA GLU A 161 -27.76 13.98 0.99
C GLU A 161 -29.30 13.88 0.95
N ARG A 162 -29.94 13.29 1.97
CA ARG A 162 -31.39 13.06 1.98
C ARG A 162 -32.21 14.33 2.22
N GLY A 163 -31.60 15.34 2.85
CA GLY A 163 -32.24 16.60 3.21
C GLY A 163 -32.25 17.66 2.09
N ALA A 164 -32.74 18.86 2.42
CA ALA A 164 -32.73 20.00 1.49
C ALA A 164 -31.30 20.56 1.20
N GLY A 165 -30.29 20.03 1.89
CA GLY A 165 -28.89 20.37 1.71
C GLY A 165 -27.97 19.25 2.20
N ARG A 166 -26.71 19.34 1.79
CA ARG A 166 -25.63 18.42 2.17
C ARG A 166 -25.11 18.76 3.57
N GLU A 167 -25.19 17.81 4.48
CA GLU A 167 -24.69 17.95 5.86
C GLU A 167 -23.57 16.94 6.14
N ILE A 168 -22.51 17.38 6.83
CA ILE A 168 -21.45 16.46 7.30
C ILE A 168 -21.90 15.88 8.64
N VAL A 169 -22.26 14.60 8.63
CA VAL A 169 -22.76 13.86 9.82
C VAL A 169 -21.65 13.09 10.54
N LEU A 170 -20.50 12.91 9.90
CA LEU A 170 -19.29 12.39 10.54
C LEU A 170 -18.05 13.10 9.99
N SER A 171 -17.14 13.49 10.89
CA SER A 171 -15.78 13.91 10.58
C SER A 171 -14.84 13.37 11.65
N ARG A 172 -14.01 12.40 11.27
CA ARG A 172 -13.14 11.67 12.18
C ARG A 172 -11.81 11.31 11.54
N SER A 173 -10.77 11.26 12.38
CA SER A 173 -9.43 10.82 12.00
C SER A 173 -9.06 9.59 12.81
N TYR A 174 -8.41 8.66 12.12
CA TYR A 174 -8.10 7.31 12.57
C TYR A 174 -6.61 7.08 12.34
N ARG A 175 -5.92 6.50 13.31
CA ARG A 175 -4.48 6.18 13.19
C ARG A 175 -4.16 4.91 13.94
N TRP A 176 -3.58 3.95 13.23
CA TRP A 176 -3.13 2.68 13.77
C TRP A 176 -1.67 2.43 13.46
N GLU A 177 -0.99 1.80 14.41
CA GLU A 177 0.37 1.33 14.29
C GLU A 177 0.40 -0.16 14.63
N THR A 178 0.84 -0.98 13.69
CA THR A 178 0.91 -2.43 13.86
C THR A 178 2.36 -2.88 13.78
N PRO A 179 2.93 -3.48 14.83
CA PRO A 179 4.28 -4.03 14.79
C PRO A 179 4.43 -5.08 13.68
N LEU A 180 5.59 -5.09 13.03
CA LEU A 180 5.94 -6.14 12.08
C LEU A 180 6.28 -7.42 12.83
N SER A 181 5.71 -8.55 12.42
CA SER A 181 6.11 -9.87 12.89
C SER A 181 7.46 -10.31 12.32
N GLU A 182 7.76 -9.85 11.11
CA GLU A 182 8.97 -10.14 10.36
C GLU A 182 9.44 -8.86 9.64
N LEU A 183 10.74 -8.61 9.62
CA LEU A 183 11.36 -7.45 8.95
C LEU A 183 11.53 -7.72 7.45
N THR A 184 10.43 -8.06 6.79
CA THR A 184 10.32 -8.38 5.36
C THR A 184 9.22 -7.54 4.72
N PRO A 185 9.23 -7.36 3.38
CA PRO A 185 8.11 -6.72 2.67
C PRO A 185 6.76 -7.40 2.91
N GLU A 186 6.74 -8.73 3.01
CA GLU A 186 5.57 -9.53 3.36
C GLU A 186 5.09 -9.22 4.78
N GLY A 187 6.02 -9.14 5.73
CA GLY A 187 5.73 -8.76 7.11
C GLY A 187 5.18 -7.34 7.22
N LEU A 188 5.75 -6.40 6.45
CA LEU A 188 5.21 -5.05 6.35
C LEU A 188 3.78 -5.05 5.81
N MET A 189 3.52 -5.77 4.71
CA MET A 189 2.18 -5.82 4.11
C MET A 189 1.16 -6.50 5.01
N ALA A 190 1.55 -7.54 5.76
CA ALA A 190 0.69 -8.16 6.76
C ALA A 190 0.31 -7.15 7.87
N ALA A 191 1.30 -6.43 8.41
CA ALA A 191 1.06 -5.39 9.42
C ALA A 191 0.23 -4.21 8.86
N MET A 192 0.45 -3.82 7.60
CA MET A 192 -0.29 -2.76 6.90
C MET A 192 -1.76 -3.14 6.72
N ASN A 193 -2.02 -4.37 6.29
CA ASN A 193 -3.38 -4.90 6.14
C ASN A 193 -4.11 -4.93 7.48
N GLN A 194 -3.42 -5.32 8.55
CA GLN A 194 -3.98 -5.30 9.90
C GLN A 194 -4.29 -3.88 10.38
N ALA A 195 -3.33 -2.95 10.27
CA ALA A 195 -3.53 -1.55 10.64
C ALA A 195 -4.70 -0.91 9.87
N PHE A 196 -4.84 -1.23 8.58
CA PHE A 196 -5.94 -0.74 7.78
C PHE A 196 -7.29 -1.39 8.15
N SER A 197 -7.32 -2.69 8.43
CA SER A 197 -8.50 -3.34 9.03
C SER A 197 -8.93 -2.66 10.33
N ASP A 198 -7.98 -2.26 11.17
CA ASP A 198 -8.29 -1.62 12.45
C ASP A 198 -8.85 -0.19 12.26
N VAL A 199 -8.32 0.58 11.30
CA VAL A 199 -8.92 1.85 10.85
C VAL A 199 -10.37 1.65 10.40
N LEU A 200 -10.64 0.65 9.56
CA LEU A 200 -11.98 0.42 9.03
C LEU A 200 -12.96 -0.10 10.08
N ARG A 201 -12.48 -0.88 11.06
CA ARG A 201 -13.29 -1.32 12.20
C ARG A 201 -13.71 -0.14 13.06
N ALA A 202 -12.79 0.77 13.36
CA ALA A 202 -13.11 1.97 14.13
C ALA A 202 -14.07 2.90 13.37
N LEU A 203 -13.84 3.10 12.07
CA LEU A 203 -14.79 3.82 11.22
C LEU A 203 -16.18 3.18 11.28
N SER A 204 -16.26 1.86 11.16
CA SER A 204 -17.53 1.13 11.17
C SER A 204 -18.24 1.22 12.51
N ALA A 205 -17.49 1.18 13.62
CA ALA A 205 -18.02 1.38 14.96
C ALA A 205 -18.63 2.76 15.13
N ASP A 206 -17.91 3.82 14.73
CA ASP A 206 -18.41 5.19 14.80
C ASP A 206 -19.67 5.36 13.93
N LEU A 207 -19.65 4.85 12.69
CA LEU A 207 -20.81 4.85 11.78
C LEU A 207 -22.03 4.13 12.37
N GLY A 208 -21.80 3.01 13.07
CA GLY A 208 -22.88 2.24 13.70
C GLY A 208 -23.55 2.94 14.87
N THR A 209 -22.93 3.97 15.43
CA THR A 209 -23.48 4.78 16.54
C THR A 209 -24.09 6.11 16.08
N LEU A 210 -24.02 6.44 14.79
CA LEU A 210 -24.56 7.70 14.29
C LEU A 210 -26.08 7.73 14.35
N GLU A 211 -26.60 8.71 15.08
CA GLU A 211 -28.00 9.10 15.02
C GLU A 211 -28.18 10.19 13.97
N VAL A 212 -28.59 9.79 12.77
CA VAL A 212 -28.88 10.74 11.69
C VAL A 212 -30.38 10.98 11.62
N PRO A 213 -30.85 12.24 11.77
CA PRO A 213 -32.26 12.58 11.58
C PRO A 213 -32.77 12.09 10.22
N ARG A 214 -34.07 11.77 10.15
CA ARG A 214 -34.73 11.43 8.88
C ARG A 214 -35.22 12.68 8.16
#